data_AF-A0A6M4GG06-F1
#
_entry.id   AF-A0A6M4GG06-F1
#
_cell.length_a   1.000
_cell.length_b   1.000
_cell.length_c   1.000
_cell.angle_alpha   90.00
_cell.angle_beta   90.00
_cell.angle_gamma   90.00
#
_symmetry.space_group_name_H-M   'P 1'
#
loop_
_entity.id
_entity.type
_entity.pdbx_description
1 polymer ?
#
loop_
_entity_poly.entity_id
_entity_poly.type
_entity_poly.pdbx_seq_one_letter_code
_entity_poly.pdbx_strand_id
1 'polypeptide(L)'
;MKEKTSRQRRSPLEWSVRLILAGIAAWLGYLSVMQSVALVLPDSRIEEAYALASNNGHIAGRLSQTLYRSNASEADRIRAVAIARDALHHDPTAVEAVATLAADAFVRGDQAEGERLLAYSQTLSRRDLRTQLMAIELAVARDDIPGALRHYDIALRTKKKAPDLLYPVLASALTDPAIRAELIKTLGGQPNWGNGFINHAARSDADPVASAAFFRALQIARVSVPDSASVALINRLLAAKLFDDAWSYYAAARPGSERHQSRDPAFTSPIEARSAFDWIAINSIGVSTAILSDPANGLFDFTVSMGNGGLLLQQLQMLPPGEYVLKGHSIGIEQAARSRPYWVVRCQTGSEIGRVEVPNSSQTGGRFQGHVNIPTDCPVQTLALIARSSNEIGGVSGQIDRILIRPTRPQAPERTAS
;
A
#
# COMPACT_ATOMS: atom_id res chain seq x y z
N MET A 1 -38.78 17.13 -80.59
CA MET A 1 -39.56 17.85 -79.55
C MET A 1 -38.76 17.85 -78.26
N LYS A 2 -38.34 19.02 -77.77
CA LYS A 2 -37.72 19.18 -76.43
C LYS A 2 -38.84 19.39 -75.42
N GLU A 3 -39.10 18.42 -74.56
CA GLU A 3 -39.97 18.58 -73.39
C GLU A 3 -39.32 19.60 -72.43
N LYS A 4 -39.92 20.80 -72.36
CA LYS A 4 -39.65 21.75 -71.28
C LYS A 4 -40.28 21.19 -70.01
N THR A 5 -39.46 20.62 -69.13
CA THR A 5 -39.87 20.30 -67.77
C THR A 5 -40.23 21.61 -67.07
N SER A 6 -41.52 21.88 -66.91
CA SER A 6 -42.01 23.03 -66.15
C SER A 6 -41.59 22.84 -64.68
N ARG A 7 -40.63 23.62 -64.20
CA ARG A 7 -40.37 23.75 -62.77
C ARG A 7 -41.63 24.36 -62.14
N GLN A 8 -42.49 23.53 -61.55
CA GLN A 8 -43.56 24.00 -60.67
C GLN A 8 -42.93 24.95 -59.63
N ARG A 9 -43.23 26.24 -59.74
CA ARG A 9 -42.88 27.23 -58.72
C ARG A 9 -43.68 26.85 -57.47
N ARG A 10 -42.99 26.27 -56.49
CA ARG A 10 -43.54 25.94 -55.17
C ARG A 10 -44.19 27.17 -54.54
N SER A 11 -45.32 26.97 -53.87
CA SER A 11 -46.07 28.06 -53.26
C SER A 11 -45.26 28.75 -52.15
N PRO A 12 -45.47 30.06 -51.89
CA PRO A 12 -44.78 30.78 -50.81
C PRO A 12 -45.03 30.17 -49.42
N LEU A 13 -46.17 29.49 -49.24
CA LEU A 13 -46.52 28.76 -48.02
C LEU A 13 -45.57 27.57 -47.77
N GLU A 14 -45.24 26.80 -48.82
CA GLU A 14 -44.30 25.68 -48.70
C GLU A 14 -42.88 26.12 -48.33
N TRP A 15 -42.42 27.25 -48.86
CA TRP A 15 -41.13 27.82 -48.50
C TRP A 15 -41.10 28.30 -47.05
N SER A 16 -42.20 28.91 -46.58
CA SER A 16 -42.33 29.36 -45.20
C SER A 16 -42.27 28.18 -44.21
N VAL A 17 -43.01 27.10 -44.48
CA VAL A 17 -42.97 25.88 -43.65
C VAL A 17 -41.58 25.25 -43.64
N ARG A 18 -40.89 25.17 -44.79
CA ARG A 18 -39.53 24.62 -44.87
C ARG A 18 -38.51 25.45 -44.09
N LEU A 19 -38.61 26.77 -44.15
CA LEU A 19 -37.74 27.66 -43.38
C LEU A 19 -37.98 27.53 -41.88
N ILE A 20 -39.23 27.40 -41.45
CA ILE A 20 -39.58 27.14 -40.04
C ILE A 20 -38.99 25.80 -39.59
N LEU A 21 -39.19 24.73 -40.36
CA LEU A 21 -38.64 23.41 -40.02
C LEU A 21 -37.11 23.41 -40.01
N ALA A 22 -36.45 24.09 -40.95
CA ALA A 22 -35.00 24.26 -40.96
C ALA A 22 -34.50 25.05 -39.73
N GLY A 23 -35.23 26.09 -39.32
CA GLY A 23 -34.94 26.85 -38.11
C GLY A 23 -35.07 26.02 -36.84
N ILE A 24 -36.15 25.23 -36.72
CA ILE A 24 -36.34 24.29 -35.59
C ILE A 24 -35.23 23.25 -35.56
N ALA A 25 -34.88 22.66 -36.70
CA ALA A 25 -33.81 21.67 -36.78
C ALA A 25 -32.45 22.26 -36.39
N ALA A 26 -32.12 23.47 -36.86
CA ALA A 26 -30.91 24.17 -36.48
C ALA A 26 -30.88 24.50 -34.98
N TRP A 27 -32.01 24.91 -34.41
CA TRP A 27 -32.14 25.20 -32.98
C TRP A 27 -31.98 23.95 -32.11
N LEU A 28 -32.64 22.85 -32.44
CA LEU A 28 -32.47 21.56 -31.76
C LEU A 28 -31.05 21.02 -31.90
N GLY A 29 -30.44 21.17 -33.08
CA GLY A 29 -29.04 20.84 -33.33
C GLY A 29 -28.09 21.64 -32.45
N TYR A 30 -28.30 22.96 -32.35
CA TYR A 30 -27.54 23.83 -31.47
C TYR A 30 -27.66 23.41 -30.00
N LEU A 31 -28.88 23.17 -29.50
CA LEU A 31 -29.11 22.72 -28.12
C LEU A 31 -28.41 21.39 -27.83
N SER A 32 -28.49 20.44 -28.76
CA SER A 32 -27.83 19.13 -28.63
C SER A 32 -26.29 19.25 -28.57
N VAL A 33 -25.69 20.08 -29.41
CA VAL A 33 -24.25 20.33 -29.38
C VAL A 33 -23.84 21.00 -28.07
N MET A 34 -24.58 22.02 -27.63
CA MET A 34 -24.28 22.75 -26.39
C MET A 34 -24.34 21.84 -25.16
N GLN A 35 -25.36 20.97 -25.07
CA GLN A 35 -25.45 19.97 -24.00
C GLN A 35 -24.29 18.96 -24.06
N SER A 36 -23.94 18.49 -25.26
CA SER A 36 -22.85 17.54 -25.44
C SER A 36 -21.50 18.14 -25.03
N VAL A 37 -21.23 19.39 -25.43
CA VAL A 37 -20.02 20.12 -25.03
C VAL A 37 -19.99 20.29 -23.51
N ALA A 38 -21.12 20.68 -22.91
CA ALA A 38 -21.22 20.90 -21.47
C ALA A 38 -20.96 19.63 -20.64
N LEU A 39 -21.35 18.45 -21.14
CA LEU A 39 -21.11 17.17 -20.47
C LEU A 39 -19.64 16.75 -20.44
N VAL A 40 -18.86 17.13 -21.46
CA VAL A 40 -17.45 16.74 -21.59
C VAL A 40 -16.50 17.72 -20.88
N LEU A 41 -16.98 18.90 -20.48
CA LEU A 41 -16.17 19.86 -19.74
C LEU A 41 -15.71 19.28 -18.39
N PRO A 42 -14.43 19.49 -18.02
CA PRO A 42 -13.90 19.04 -16.74
C PRO A 42 -14.52 19.82 -15.58
N ASP A 43 -14.48 19.24 -14.38
CA ASP A 43 -15.05 19.85 -13.17
C ASP A 43 -14.44 21.24 -12.85
N SER A 44 -13.21 21.53 -13.30
CA SER A 44 -12.59 22.86 -13.16
C SER A 44 -13.31 23.97 -13.95
N ARG A 45 -14.14 23.61 -14.93
CA ARG A 45 -14.95 24.54 -15.74
C ARG A 45 -16.44 24.28 -15.57
N ILE A 46 -16.87 23.76 -14.43
CA ILE A 46 -18.27 23.37 -14.20
C ILE A 46 -19.25 24.55 -14.24
N GLU A 47 -18.80 25.75 -13.85
CA GLU A 47 -19.59 27.00 -13.99
C GLU A 47 -19.88 27.31 -15.47
N GLU A 48 -18.91 27.11 -16.35
CA GLU A 48 -19.10 27.31 -17.79
C GLU A 48 -20.03 26.24 -18.37
N ALA A 49 -19.85 24.97 -17.95
CA ALA A 49 -20.76 23.89 -18.35
C ALA A 49 -22.20 24.19 -17.95
N TYR A 50 -22.41 24.71 -16.74
CA TYR A 50 -23.73 25.12 -16.27
C TYR A 50 -24.29 26.30 -17.06
N ALA A 51 -23.48 27.29 -17.44
CA ALA A 51 -23.92 28.39 -18.28
C ALA A 51 -24.36 27.94 -19.69
N LEU A 52 -23.72 26.90 -20.25
CA LEU A 52 -24.07 26.33 -21.55
C LEU A 52 -25.34 25.47 -21.51
N ALA A 53 -25.64 24.84 -20.37
CA ALA A 53 -26.72 23.88 -20.21
C ALA A 53 -27.35 23.93 -18.81
N SER A 54 -27.90 25.08 -18.42
CA SER A 54 -28.42 25.30 -17.06
C SER A 54 -29.55 24.34 -16.67
N ASN A 55 -30.37 23.94 -17.64
CA ASN A 55 -31.50 23.02 -17.42
C ASN A 55 -31.07 21.55 -17.35
N ASN A 56 -29.77 21.24 -17.47
CA ASN A 56 -29.29 19.88 -17.32
C ASN A 56 -29.05 19.58 -15.83
N GLY A 57 -29.94 18.78 -15.24
CA GLY A 57 -29.90 18.48 -13.81
C GLY A 57 -28.61 17.82 -13.32
N HIS A 58 -27.92 17.02 -14.13
CA HIS A 58 -26.62 16.45 -13.76
C HIS A 58 -25.50 17.51 -13.70
N ILE A 59 -25.48 18.46 -14.65
CA ILE A 59 -24.50 19.55 -14.63
C ILE A 59 -24.78 20.50 -13.46
N ALA A 60 -26.04 20.87 -13.27
CA ALA A 60 -26.49 21.66 -12.13
C ALA A 60 -26.15 20.96 -10.79
N GLY A 61 -26.40 19.65 -10.70
CA GLY A 61 -26.04 18.82 -9.55
C GLY A 61 -24.55 18.84 -9.23
N ARG A 62 -23.68 18.63 -10.23
CA ARG A 62 -22.22 18.71 -10.06
C ARG A 62 -21.75 20.11 -9.62
N LEU A 63 -22.34 21.17 -10.19
CA LEU A 63 -22.05 22.54 -9.76
C LEU A 63 -22.45 22.76 -8.31
N SER A 64 -23.67 22.35 -7.92
CA SER A 64 -24.15 22.46 -6.54
C SER A 64 -23.21 21.76 -5.55
N GLN A 65 -22.73 20.57 -5.90
CA GLN A 65 -21.81 19.80 -5.07
C GLN A 65 -20.44 20.48 -4.94
N THR A 66 -19.95 21.09 -6.02
CA THR A 66 -18.68 21.82 -6.06
C THR A 66 -18.73 23.09 -5.21
N LEU A 67 -19.85 23.82 -5.26
CA LEU A 67 -20.09 25.01 -4.44
C LEU A 67 -20.27 24.63 -2.95
N TYR A 68 -20.91 23.49 -2.65
CA TYR A 68 -21.15 23.03 -1.28
C TYR A 68 -19.99 22.20 -0.72
N ARG A 69 -18.84 22.84 -0.51
CA ARG A 69 -17.65 22.27 0.16
C ARG A 69 -17.54 22.72 1.63
N SER A 70 -16.70 22.06 2.43
CA SER A 70 -16.57 22.33 3.87
C SER A 70 -16.22 23.79 4.18
N ASN A 71 -15.38 24.43 3.35
CA ASN A 71 -14.97 25.83 3.47
C ASN A 71 -15.75 26.80 2.57
N ALA A 72 -16.94 26.42 2.10
CA ALA A 72 -17.79 27.29 1.28
C ALA A 72 -18.31 28.49 2.07
N SER A 73 -18.37 29.66 1.41
CA SER A 73 -19.02 30.84 1.98
C SER A 73 -20.52 30.60 2.15
N GLU A 74 -21.18 31.37 3.01
CA GLU A 74 -22.63 31.29 3.18
C GLU A 74 -23.38 31.56 1.87
N ALA A 75 -22.91 32.53 1.07
CA ALA A 75 -23.47 32.82 -0.25
C ALA A 75 -23.35 31.63 -1.20
N ASP A 76 -22.20 30.94 -1.21
CA ASP A 76 -22.01 29.74 -2.04
C ASP A 76 -22.91 28.59 -1.61
N ARG A 77 -23.11 28.40 -0.30
CA ARG A 77 -24.02 27.36 0.23
C ARG A 77 -25.47 27.64 -0.17
N ILE A 78 -25.93 28.88 -0.03
CA ILE A 78 -27.28 29.29 -0.46
C ILE A 78 -27.45 29.06 -1.96
N ARG A 79 -26.48 29.48 -2.76
CA ARG A 79 -26.48 29.28 -4.22
C ARG A 79 -26.50 27.79 -4.58
N ALA A 80 -25.68 26.98 -3.92
CA ALA A 80 -25.62 25.54 -4.13
C ALA A 80 -26.96 24.85 -3.85
N VAL A 81 -27.63 25.20 -2.73
CA VAL A 81 -28.94 24.64 -2.38
C VAL A 81 -30.01 25.05 -3.40
N ALA A 82 -30.00 26.31 -3.85
CA ALA A 82 -30.92 26.77 -4.88
C ALA A 82 -30.73 26.00 -6.20
N ILE A 83 -29.48 25.84 -6.65
CA ILE A 83 -29.14 25.08 -7.86
C ILE A 83 -29.52 23.60 -7.70
N ALA A 84 -29.30 23.00 -6.52
CA ALA A 84 -29.66 21.61 -6.28
C ALA A 84 -31.17 21.38 -6.33
N ARG A 85 -31.99 22.30 -5.79
CA ARG A 85 -33.46 22.21 -5.91
C ARG A 85 -33.91 22.33 -7.37
N ASP A 86 -33.38 23.31 -8.09
CA ASP A 86 -33.69 23.51 -9.50
C ASP A 86 -33.27 22.29 -10.36
N ALA A 87 -32.11 21.71 -10.06
CA ALA A 87 -31.65 20.49 -10.70
C ALA A 87 -32.64 19.33 -10.55
N LEU A 88 -33.21 19.13 -9.35
CA LEU A 88 -34.18 18.06 -9.10
C LEU A 88 -35.55 18.31 -9.72
N HIS A 89 -35.92 19.58 -9.96
CA HIS A 89 -37.11 19.90 -10.74
C HIS A 89 -36.97 19.52 -12.22
N HIS A 90 -35.77 19.67 -12.77
CA HIS A 90 -35.46 19.28 -14.15
C HIS A 90 -35.18 17.78 -14.30
N ASP A 91 -34.50 17.18 -13.32
CA ASP A 91 -34.08 15.78 -13.34
C ASP A 91 -34.11 15.19 -11.91
N PRO A 92 -35.13 14.38 -11.57
CA PRO A 92 -35.22 13.76 -10.24
C PRO A 92 -34.10 12.73 -9.99
N THR A 93 -33.32 12.35 -11.01
CA THR A 93 -32.21 11.41 -10.91
C THR A 93 -30.85 12.09 -10.74
N ALA A 94 -30.81 13.42 -10.59
CA ALA A 94 -29.59 14.19 -10.33
C ALA A 94 -29.03 13.91 -8.91
N VAL A 95 -28.28 12.82 -8.77
CA VAL A 95 -27.77 12.28 -7.49
C VAL A 95 -26.95 13.31 -6.70
N GLU A 96 -26.08 14.06 -7.38
CA GLU A 96 -25.21 15.07 -6.76
C GLU A 96 -26.01 16.23 -6.15
N ALA A 97 -27.16 16.56 -6.75
CA ALA A 97 -28.09 17.55 -6.20
C ALA A 97 -28.75 17.02 -4.92
N VAL A 98 -29.25 15.78 -4.93
CA VAL A 98 -29.79 15.13 -3.72
C VAL A 98 -28.76 15.08 -2.60
N ALA A 99 -27.51 14.69 -2.92
CA ALA A 99 -26.42 14.61 -1.94
C ALA A 99 -26.08 15.98 -1.35
N THR A 100 -26.19 17.06 -2.13
CA THR A 100 -26.00 18.44 -1.65
C THR A 100 -27.11 18.85 -0.69
N LEU A 101 -28.38 18.55 -1.01
CA LEU A 101 -29.51 18.83 -0.12
C LEU A 101 -29.45 18.01 1.18
N ALA A 102 -29.03 16.75 1.10
CA ALA A 102 -28.82 15.90 2.26
C ALA A 102 -27.72 16.47 3.18
N ALA A 103 -26.60 16.89 2.60
CA ALA A 103 -25.53 17.55 3.37
C ALA A 103 -26.01 18.84 4.02
N ASP A 104 -26.84 19.63 3.33
CA ASP A 104 -27.43 20.84 3.90
C ASP A 104 -28.38 20.57 5.06
N ALA A 105 -29.24 19.55 4.95
CA ALA A 105 -30.11 19.14 6.04
C ALA A 105 -29.30 18.73 7.29
N PHE A 106 -28.23 17.94 7.12
CA PHE A 106 -27.34 17.59 8.24
C PHE A 106 -26.66 18.82 8.87
N VAL A 107 -26.17 19.77 8.06
CA VAL A 107 -25.56 21.02 8.57
C VAL A 107 -26.56 21.86 9.36
N ARG A 108 -27.83 21.87 8.97
CA ARG A 108 -28.91 22.58 9.69
C ARG A 108 -29.43 21.81 10.92
N GLY A 109 -28.90 20.62 11.20
CA GLY A 109 -29.36 19.76 12.31
C GLY A 109 -30.68 19.04 12.03
N ASP A 110 -31.18 19.07 10.79
CA ASP A 110 -32.39 18.37 10.38
C ASP A 110 -32.07 16.92 9.99
N GLN A 111 -31.86 16.10 11.03
CA GLN A 111 -31.39 14.74 10.89
C GLN A 111 -32.36 13.86 10.07
N ALA A 112 -33.66 13.98 10.30
CA ALA A 112 -34.67 13.17 9.64
C ALA A 112 -34.69 13.44 8.13
N GLU A 113 -34.64 14.70 7.72
CA GLU A 113 -34.60 15.07 6.30
C GLU A 113 -33.26 14.68 5.66
N GLY A 114 -32.15 14.88 6.37
CA GLY A 114 -30.82 14.48 5.90
C GLY A 114 -30.74 12.99 5.60
N GLU A 115 -31.25 12.15 6.50
CA GLU A 115 -31.29 10.70 6.32
C GLU A 115 -32.23 10.26 5.19
N ARG A 116 -33.40 10.90 5.07
CA ARG A 116 -34.35 10.63 3.99
C ARG A 116 -33.74 10.93 2.62
N LEU A 117 -33.09 12.08 2.47
CA LEU A 117 -32.42 12.48 1.23
C LEU A 117 -31.18 11.61 0.96
N LEU A 118 -30.43 11.24 2.00
CA LEU A 118 -29.30 10.32 1.86
C LEU A 118 -29.76 8.94 1.36
N ALA A 119 -30.84 8.39 1.94
CA ALA A 119 -31.42 7.12 1.49
C ALA A 119 -31.93 7.20 0.04
N TYR A 120 -32.54 8.32 -0.34
CA TYR A 120 -32.94 8.56 -1.72
C TYR A 120 -31.73 8.58 -2.67
N SER A 121 -30.68 9.30 -2.30
CA SER A 121 -29.44 9.35 -3.08
C SER A 121 -28.79 7.97 -3.23
N GLN A 122 -28.76 7.16 -2.17
CA GLN A 122 -28.26 5.78 -2.21
C GLN A 122 -29.09 4.88 -3.15
N THR A 123 -30.41 5.09 -3.21
CA THR A 123 -31.31 4.35 -4.12
C THR A 123 -31.00 4.67 -5.57
N LEU A 124 -30.69 5.93 -5.88
CA LEU A 124 -30.36 6.37 -7.24
C LEU A 124 -28.95 5.93 -7.68
N SER A 125 -27.96 6.02 -6.80
CA SER A 125 -26.59 5.61 -7.15
C SER A 125 -25.78 5.14 -5.95
N ARG A 126 -25.26 3.93 -6.09
CA ARG A 126 -24.23 3.37 -5.20
C ARG A 126 -22.84 3.97 -5.46
N ARG A 127 -22.64 4.66 -6.59
CA ARG A 127 -21.32 5.11 -7.02
C ARG A 127 -21.02 6.53 -6.57
N ASP A 128 -21.99 7.34 -6.14
CA ASP A 128 -21.71 8.70 -5.73
C ASP A 128 -20.84 8.73 -4.46
N LEU A 129 -19.70 9.43 -4.52
CA LEU A 129 -18.72 9.41 -3.44
C LEU A 129 -19.23 10.18 -2.22
N ARG A 130 -19.86 11.34 -2.41
CA ARG A 130 -20.34 12.17 -1.30
C ARG A 130 -21.42 11.46 -0.52
N THR A 131 -22.32 10.78 -1.21
CA THR A 131 -23.34 9.91 -0.63
C THR A 131 -22.71 8.79 0.19
N GLN A 132 -21.69 8.09 -0.34
CA GLN A 132 -21.01 7.05 0.45
C GLN A 132 -20.27 7.63 1.67
N LEU A 133 -19.61 8.78 1.55
CA LEU A 133 -18.93 9.43 2.67
C LEU A 133 -19.92 9.81 3.78
N MET A 134 -21.05 10.43 3.45
CA MET A 134 -22.08 10.74 4.45
C MET A 134 -22.68 9.48 5.09
N ALA A 135 -22.83 8.40 4.32
CA ALA A 135 -23.32 7.13 4.84
C ALA A 135 -22.30 6.48 5.81
N ILE A 136 -21.00 6.63 5.55
CA ILE A 136 -19.94 6.25 6.48
C ILE A 136 -20.08 7.05 7.78
N GLU A 137 -20.15 8.39 7.70
CA GLU A 137 -20.26 9.25 8.89
C GLU A 137 -21.51 8.92 9.72
N LEU A 138 -22.66 8.69 9.05
CA LEU A 138 -23.90 8.31 9.73
C LEU A 138 -23.79 6.95 10.43
N ALA A 139 -23.16 5.97 9.78
CA ALA A 139 -22.93 4.66 10.39
C ALA A 139 -21.97 4.74 11.58
N VAL A 140 -20.89 5.52 11.45
CA VAL A 140 -19.94 5.78 12.56
C VAL A 140 -20.64 6.47 13.73
N ALA A 141 -21.48 7.49 13.48
CA ALA A 141 -22.26 8.16 14.52
C ALA A 141 -23.24 7.23 15.26
N ARG A 142 -23.59 6.09 14.67
CA ARG A 142 -24.46 5.06 15.23
C ARG A 142 -23.72 3.86 15.81
N ASP A 143 -22.39 3.90 15.84
CA ASP A 143 -21.53 2.76 16.21
C ASP A 143 -21.76 1.51 15.34
N ASP A 144 -22.22 1.70 14.10
CA ASP A 144 -22.46 0.63 13.13
C ASP A 144 -21.21 0.36 12.29
N ILE A 145 -20.23 -0.33 12.90
CA ILE A 145 -18.96 -0.70 12.24
C ILE A 145 -19.21 -1.50 10.94
N PRO A 146 -20.05 -2.56 10.92
CA PRO A 146 -20.33 -3.30 9.69
C PRO A 146 -20.97 -2.43 8.60
N GLY A 147 -21.89 -1.52 8.98
CA GLY A 147 -22.51 -0.56 8.07
C GLY A 147 -21.49 0.42 7.48
N ALA A 148 -20.62 0.99 8.32
CA ALA A 148 -19.56 1.88 7.86
C ALA A 148 -18.65 1.17 6.86
N LEU A 149 -18.14 -0.02 7.19
CA LEU A 149 -17.25 -0.79 6.31
C LEU A 149 -17.92 -1.21 4.99
N ARG A 150 -19.23 -1.43 4.98
CA ARG A 150 -20.00 -1.66 3.74
C ARG A 150 -19.93 -0.45 2.81
N HIS A 151 -20.07 0.77 3.36
CA HIS A 151 -19.96 2.00 2.56
C HIS A 151 -18.52 2.30 2.13
N TYR A 152 -17.52 1.97 2.96
CA TYR A 152 -16.11 1.94 2.54
C TYR A 152 -15.90 1.03 1.34
N ASP A 153 -16.38 -0.23 1.41
CA ASP A 153 -16.22 -1.19 0.31
C ASP A 153 -16.84 -0.67 -1.01
N ILE A 154 -18.04 -0.08 -0.94
CA ILE A 154 -18.70 0.52 -2.10
C ILE A 154 -17.86 1.69 -2.66
N ALA A 155 -17.43 2.62 -1.80
CA ALA A 155 -16.66 3.79 -2.23
C ALA A 155 -15.33 3.38 -2.89
N LEU A 156 -14.58 2.48 -2.24
CA LEU A 156 -13.27 2.02 -2.69
C LEU A 156 -13.33 1.20 -3.98
N ARG A 157 -14.43 0.47 -4.23
CA ARG A 157 -14.65 -0.24 -5.51
C ARG A 157 -15.03 0.68 -6.66
N THR A 158 -15.66 1.82 -6.38
CA THR A 158 -16.36 2.61 -7.42
C THR A 158 -15.65 3.90 -7.81
N LYS A 159 -14.80 4.47 -6.92
CA LYS A 159 -14.20 5.79 -7.11
C LYS A 159 -12.68 5.77 -6.90
N LYS A 160 -11.95 6.23 -7.93
CA LYS A 160 -10.47 6.27 -7.92
C LYS A 160 -9.87 7.15 -6.82
N LYS A 161 -10.57 8.21 -6.41
CA LYS A 161 -10.13 9.14 -5.34
C LYS A 161 -10.46 8.64 -3.93
N ALA A 162 -11.27 7.59 -3.78
CA ALA A 162 -11.68 7.11 -2.47
C ALA A 162 -10.49 6.60 -1.62
N PRO A 163 -9.52 5.84 -2.15
CA PRO A 163 -8.34 5.43 -1.39
C PRO A 163 -7.60 6.57 -0.68
N ASP A 164 -7.40 7.70 -1.37
CA ASP A 164 -6.66 8.86 -0.84
C ASP A 164 -7.32 9.45 0.42
N LEU A 165 -8.66 9.38 0.48
CA LEU A 165 -9.44 9.88 1.61
C LEU A 165 -9.63 8.83 2.70
N LEU A 166 -9.84 7.57 2.30
CA LEU A 166 -10.37 6.52 3.17
C LEU A 166 -9.29 5.63 3.78
N TYR A 167 -8.17 5.39 3.09
CA TYR A 167 -7.11 4.53 3.62
C TYR A 167 -6.44 5.10 4.88
N PRO A 168 -6.11 6.41 4.98
CA PRO A 168 -5.49 6.95 6.18
C PRO A 168 -6.39 6.81 7.42
N VAL A 169 -7.70 6.99 7.24
CA VAL A 169 -8.70 6.84 8.31
C VAL A 169 -8.81 5.38 8.73
N LEU A 170 -8.95 4.44 7.79
CA LEU A 170 -8.99 3.01 8.10
C LEU A 170 -7.71 2.53 8.78
N ALA A 171 -6.54 2.99 8.32
CA ALA A 171 -5.26 2.62 8.92
C ALA A 171 -5.17 3.09 10.38
N SER A 172 -5.61 4.31 10.67
CA SER A 172 -5.66 4.84 12.04
C SER A 172 -6.65 4.06 12.92
N ALA A 173 -7.79 3.66 12.34
CA ALA A 173 -8.82 2.87 12.99
C ALA A 173 -8.40 1.42 13.30
N LEU A 174 -7.28 0.93 12.74
CA LEU A 174 -6.75 -0.41 13.07
C LEU A 174 -6.37 -0.55 14.54
N THR A 175 -6.22 0.53 15.31
CA THR A 175 -5.99 0.46 16.76
C THR A 175 -7.17 -0.19 17.50
N ASP A 176 -8.40 -0.06 16.98
CA ASP A 176 -9.61 -0.67 17.51
C ASP A 176 -9.73 -2.17 17.11
N PRO A 177 -9.74 -3.10 18.08
CA PRO A 177 -9.94 -4.53 17.80
C PRO A 177 -11.24 -4.89 17.08
N ALA A 178 -12.35 -4.19 17.35
CA ALA A 178 -13.64 -4.45 16.73
C ALA A 178 -13.61 -4.07 15.25
N ILE A 179 -13.00 -2.93 14.92
CA ILE A 179 -12.81 -2.49 13.52
C ILE A 179 -11.91 -3.46 12.77
N ARG A 180 -10.78 -3.91 13.38
CA ARG A 180 -9.92 -4.93 12.77
C ARG A 180 -10.72 -6.21 12.44
N ALA A 181 -11.53 -6.69 13.39
CA ALA A 181 -12.30 -7.93 13.22
C ALA A 181 -13.28 -7.85 12.05
N GLU A 182 -14.04 -6.76 11.92
CA GLU A 182 -14.97 -6.57 10.80
C GLU A 182 -14.25 -6.34 9.47
N LEU A 183 -13.14 -5.59 9.47
CA LEU A 183 -12.36 -5.35 8.27
C LEU A 183 -11.75 -6.64 7.69
N ILE A 184 -11.34 -7.58 8.54
CA ILE A 184 -10.88 -8.90 8.10
C ILE A 184 -12.01 -9.66 7.38
N LYS A 185 -13.26 -9.58 7.89
CA LYS A 185 -14.42 -10.19 7.22
C LYS A 185 -14.65 -9.56 5.85
N THR A 186 -14.56 -8.23 5.74
CA THR A 186 -14.67 -7.52 4.46
C THR A 186 -13.60 -7.97 3.47
N LEU A 187 -12.34 -8.06 3.92
CA LEU A 187 -11.20 -8.47 3.08
C LEU A 187 -11.21 -9.96 2.72
N GLY A 188 -11.88 -10.79 3.52
CA GLY A 188 -12.17 -12.18 3.17
C GLY A 188 -12.92 -12.34 1.85
N GLY A 189 -13.72 -11.33 1.47
CA GLY A 189 -14.38 -11.25 0.15
C GLY A 189 -13.47 -10.83 -1.00
N GLN A 190 -12.16 -10.70 -0.77
CA GLN A 190 -11.12 -10.32 -1.75
C GLN A 190 -11.50 -9.12 -2.63
N PRO A 191 -11.85 -7.96 -2.05
CA PRO A 191 -12.09 -6.74 -2.82
C PRO A 191 -10.84 -6.34 -3.63
N ASN A 192 -11.07 -5.74 -4.80
CA ASN A 192 -10.00 -5.24 -5.67
C ASN A 192 -9.10 -4.17 -5.00
N TRP A 193 -9.62 -3.46 -4.00
CA TRP A 193 -8.88 -2.48 -3.22
C TRP A 193 -8.09 -3.10 -2.06
N GLY A 194 -8.34 -4.36 -1.68
CA GLY A 194 -7.78 -4.98 -0.48
C GLY A 194 -6.25 -4.97 -0.43
N ASN A 195 -5.60 -5.41 -1.51
CA ASN A 195 -4.13 -5.35 -1.61
C ASN A 195 -3.60 -3.92 -1.56
N GLY A 196 -4.34 -2.96 -2.11
CA GLY A 196 -3.99 -1.54 -2.05
C GLY A 196 -4.00 -1.03 -0.61
N PHE A 197 -5.04 -1.38 0.15
CA PHE A 197 -5.15 -1.01 1.56
C PHE A 197 -4.08 -1.70 2.42
N ILE A 198 -3.81 -3.00 2.23
CA ILE A 198 -2.77 -3.72 2.98
C ILE A 198 -1.39 -3.07 2.73
N ASN A 199 -1.06 -2.75 1.48
CA ASN A 199 0.18 -2.01 1.17
C ASN A 199 0.23 -0.62 1.81
N HIS A 200 -0.91 0.09 1.86
CA HIS A 200 -0.99 1.37 2.55
C HIS A 200 -0.77 1.22 4.05
N ALA A 201 -1.47 0.31 4.73
CA ALA A 201 -1.36 0.07 6.16
C ALA A 201 0.06 -0.35 6.60
N ALA A 202 0.79 -1.07 5.75
CA ALA A 202 2.20 -1.42 6.00
C ALA A 202 3.15 -0.20 6.00
N ARG A 203 2.79 0.88 5.29
CA ARG A 203 3.65 2.05 5.06
C ARG A 203 3.12 3.34 5.70
N SER A 204 1.87 3.35 6.16
CA SER A 204 1.21 4.49 6.78
C SER A 204 1.88 4.86 8.10
N ASP A 205 1.70 6.11 8.55
CA ASP A 205 2.20 6.59 9.84
C ASP A 205 1.40 6.09 11.06
N ALA A 206 0.29 5.39 10.85
CA ALA A 206 -0.53 4.78 11.90
C ALA A 206 0.25 3.74 12.73
N ASP A 207 -0.23 3.41 13.93
CA ASP A 207 0.45 2.50 14.87
C ASP A 207 0.91 1.18 14.20
N PRO A 208 2.23 0.93 14.09
CA PRO A 208 2.74 -0.29 13.46
C PRO A 208 2.38 -1.56 14.23
N VAL A 209 2.14 -1.50 15.54
CA VAL A 209 1.71 -2.66 16.34
C VAL A 209 0.29 -3.07 15.94
N ALA A 210 -0.60 -2.09 15.75
CA ALA A 210 -1.95 -2.32 15.25
C ALA A 210 -1.95 -2.93 13.84
N SER A 211 -1.11 -2.44 12.94
CA SER A 211 -0.92 -3.04 11.60
C SER A 211 -0.39 -4.48 11.67
N ALA A 212 0.53 -4.78 12.59
CA ALA A 212 1.02 -6.15 12.80
C ALA A 212 -0.05 -7.10 13.34
N ALA A 213 -0.85 -6.65 14.31
CA ALA A 213 -1.99 -7.41 14.79
C ALA A 213 -3.00 -7.69 13.67
N PHE A 214 -3.28 -6.68 12.85
CA PHE A 214 -4.15 -6.82 11.68
C PHE A 214 -3.60 -7.83 10.65
N PHE A 215 -2.31 -7.76 10.31
CA PHE A 215 -1.70 -8.67 9.32
C PHE A 215 -1.66 -10.12 9.81
N ARG A 216 -1.35 -10.34 11.10
CA ARG A 216 -1.45 -11.69 11.70
C ARG A 216 -2.88 -12.23 11.60
N ALA A 217 -3.87 -11.40 11.88
CA ALA A 217 -5.26 -11.81 11.82
C ALA A 217 -5.73 -12.10 10.38
N LEU A 218 -5.22 -11.38 9.38
CA LEU A 218 -5.41 -11.71 7.96
C LEU A 218 -4.81 -13.09 7.61
N GLN A 219 -3.58 -13.38 8.07
CA GLN A 219 -2.93 -14.67 7.85
C GLN A 219 -3.73 -15.83 8.47
N ILE A 220 -4.21 -15.66 9.70
CA ILE A 220 -5.08 -16.64 10.38
C ILE A 220 -6.37 -16.85 9.58
N ALA A 221 -6.98 -15.77 9.08
CA ALA A 221 -8.17 -15.82 8.23
C ALA A 221 -7.89 -16.28 6.78
N ARG A 222 -6.65 -16.67 6.45
CA ARG A 222 -6.20 -17.07 5.11
C ARG A 222 -6.44 -16.02 4.02
N VAL A 223 -6.43 -14.74 4.39
CA VAL A 223 -6.41 -13.63 3.45
C VAL A 223 -4.94 -13.37 3.06
N SER A 224 -4.67 -13.33 1.76
CA SER A 224 -3.31 -13.12 1.25
C SER A 224 -2.78 -11.74 1.65
N VAL A 225 -1.59 -11.71 2.24
CA VAL A 225 -0.84 -10.49 2.54
C VAL A 225 0.31 -10.40 1.54
N PRO A 226 0.41 -9.34 0.73
CA PRO A 226 1.54 -9.18 -0.20
C PRO A 226 2.88 -9.20 0.53
N ASP A 227 3.86 -9.93 0.00
CA ASP A 227 5.18 -10.05 0.61
C ASP A 227 5.87 -8.69 0.82
N SER A 228 5.70 -7.77 -0.14
CA SER A 228 6.23 -6.41 -0.05
C SER A 228 5.60 -5.60 1.09
N ALA A 229 4.33 -5.86 1.44
CA ALA A 229 3.67 -5.25 2.60
C ALA A 229 4.21 -5.86 3.89
N SER A 230 4.39 -7.19 3.94
CA SER A 230 5.00 -7.87 5.09
C SER A 230 6.40 -7.35 5.40
N VAL A 231 7.26 -7.23 4.38
CA VAL A 231 8.63 -6.70 4.53
C VAL A 231 8.61 -5.23 4.98
N ALA A 232 7.75 -4.40 4.39
CA ALA A 232 7.62 -2.99 4.76
C ALA A 232 7.21 -2.83 6.24
N LEU A 233 6.24 -3.63 6.70
CA LEU A 233 5.80 -3.61 8.09
C LEU A 233 6.90 -4.05 9.06
N ILE A 234 7.63 -5.14 8.75
CA ILE A 234 8.76 -5.60 9.57
C ILE A 234 9.79 -4.48 9.72
N ASN A 235 10.20 -3.89 8.60
CA ASN A 235 11.21 -2.82 8.61
C ASN A 235 10.70 -1.57 9.36
N ARG A 236 9.41 -1.27 9.29
CA ARG A 236 8.78 -0.18 10.07
C ARG A 236 8.81 -0.47 11.57
N LEU A 237 8.46 -1.68 12.00
CA LEU A 237 8.55 -2.09 13.41
C LEU A 237 10.00 -1.97 13.93
N LEU A 238 10.97 -2.42 13.14
CA LEU A 238 12.39 -2.31 13.46
C LEU A 238 12.86 -0.85 13.55
N ALA A 239 12.43 0.01 12.63
CA ALA A 239 12.73 1.45 12.66
C ALA A 239 12.12 2.15 13.88
N ALA A 240 10.93 1.71 14.31
CA ALA A 240 10.28 2.16 15.54
C ALA A 240 10.86 1.53 16.82
N LYS A 241 11.92 0.70 16.71
CA LYS A 241 12.55 -0.06 17.81
C LYS A 241 11.61 -1.05 18.52
N LEU A 242 10.54 -1.47 17.84
CA LEU A 242 9.58 -2.48 18.31
C LEU A 242 10.07 -3.88 17.90
N PHE A 243 11.20 -4.29 18.45
CA PHE A 243 11.93 -5.48 17.98
C PHE A 243 11.20 -6.79 18.25
N ASP A 244 10.59 -6.93 19.43
CA ASP A 244 9.84 -8.14 19.78
C ASP A 244 8.57 -8.29 18.93
N ASP A 245 7.88 -7.20 18.63
CA ASP A 245 6.73 -7.20 17.70
C ASP A 245 7.15 -7.56 16.27
N ALA A 246 8.28 -7.00 15.81
CA ALA A 246 8.85 -7.33 14.50
C ALA A 246 9.20 -8.83 14.42
N TRP A 247 9.85 -9.36 15.45
CA TRP A 247 10.21 -10.77 15.54
C TRP A 247 8.98 -11.68 15.61
N SER A 248 8.00 -11.34 16.45
CA SER A 248 6.75 -12.08 16.61
C SER A 248 6.00 -12.17 15.27
N TYR A 249 5.89 -11.06 14.55
CA TYR A 249 5.27 -11.04 13.22
C TYR A 249 6.06 -11.86 12.20
N TYR A 250 7.38 -11.69 12.14
CA TYR A 250 8.24 -12.44 11.23
C TYR A 250 8.15 -13.96 11.47
N ALA A 251 8.26 -14.40 12.73
CA ALA A 251 8.21 -15.83 13.09
C ALA A 251 6.84 -16.46 12.77
N ALA A 252 5.75 -15.71 12.93
CA ALA A 252 4.41 -16.17 12.52
C ALA A 252 4.29 -16.32 10.99
N ALA A 253 4.88 -15.39 10.23
CA ALA A 253 4.90 -15.44 8.77
C ALA A 253 5.89 -16.47 8.20
N ARG A 254 6.90 -16.89 8.99
CA ARG A 254 7.98 -17.80 8.60
C ARG A 254 8.10 -18.95 9.61
N PRO A 255 7.23 -19.97 9.55
CA PRO A 255 7.29 -21.12 10.44
C PRO A 255 8.68 -21.79 10.43
N GLY A 256 9.16 -22.18 11.61
CA GLY A 256 10.51 -22.75 11.79
C GLY A 256 11.61 -21.73 12.04
N SER A 257 11.29 -20.42 12.06
CA SER A 257 12.24 -19.38 12.48
C SER A 257 12.47 -19.45 13.99
N GLU A 258 13.73 -19.56 14.40
CA GLU A 258 14.13 -19.63 15.80
C GLU A 258 14.94 -18.40 16.22
N ARG A 259 14.63 -17.85 17.39
CA ARG A 259 15.23 -16.62 17.90
C ARG A 259 16.70 -16.79 18.28
N HIS A 260 17.07 -18.02 18.67
CA HIS A 260 18.38 -18.38 19.22
C HIS A 260 19.43 -18.68 18.13
N GLN A 261 19.10 -18.59 16.85
CA GLN A 261 20.04 -18.91 15.77
C GLN A 261 19.83 -18.05 14.52
N SER A 262 20.86 -17.98 13.66
CA SER A 262 20.69 -17.41 12.31
C SER A 262 19.72 -18.23 11.47
N ARG A 263 18.92 -17.55 10.65
CA ARG A 263 17.97 -18.22 9.72
C ARG A 263 18.67 -18.54 8.42
N ASP A 264 18.12 -19.54 7.73
CA ASP A 264 18.56 -19.99 6.41
C ASP A 264 20.09 -20.18 6.31
N PRO A 265 20.68 -21.05 7.13
CA PRO A 265 22.13 -21.18 7.23
C PRO A 265 22.80 -21.77 5.98
N ALA A 266 22.02 -22.29 5.03
CA ALA A 266 22.48 -22.90 3.79
C ALA A 266 21.90 -22.22 2.54
N PHE A 267 21.35 -21.01 2.69
CA PHE A 267 20.80 -20.20 1.59
C PHE A 267 19.78 -20.94 0.71
N THR A 268 18.98 -21.85 1.28
CA THR A 268 18.04 -22.68 0.53
C THR A 268 16.67 -22.01 0.36
N SER A 269 16.42 -20.90 1.07
CA SER A 269 15.10 -20.28 1.11
C SER A 269 14.80 -19.48 -0.17
N PRO A 270 13.75 -19.83 -0.94
CA PRO A 270 13.43 -19.18 -2.22
C PRO A 270 12.65 -17.87 -2.01
N ILE A 271 13.15 -17.01 -1.14
CA ILE A 271 12.47 -15.76 -0.76
C ILE A 271 12.87 -14.64 -1.72
N GLU A 272 11.89 -14.11 -2.45
CA GLU A 272 12.07 -12.93 -3.29
C GLU A 272 12.12 -11.63 -2.46
N ALA A 273 11.12 -11.42 -1.60
CA ALA A 273 11.06 -10.22 -0.75
C ALA A 273 11.71 -10.49 0.62
N ARG A 274 12.93 -9.95 0.80
CA ARG A 274 13.74 -10.15 2.00
C ARG A 274 13.56 -9.01 2.99
N SER A 275 13.22 -9.35 4.24
CA SER A 275 13.22 -8.43 5.37
C SER A 275 14.61 -8.34 6.01
N ALA A 276 14.79 -7.43 6.97
CA ALA A 276 16.05 -7.35 7.72
C ALA A 276 16.41 -8.63 8.49
N PHE A 277 15.43 -9.48 8.81
CA PHE A 277 15.66 -10.79 9.46
C PHE A 277 16.10 -11.88 8.48
N ASP A 278 15.97 -11.64 7.18
CA ASP A 278 16.44 -12.53 6.11
C ASP A 278 17.86 -12.13 5.68
N TRP A 279 18.53 -12.98 4.91
CA TRP A 279 19.85 -12.65 4.35
C TRP A 279 19.74 -11.57 3.27
N ILE A 280 20.38 -10.43 3.50
CA ILE A 280 20.44 -9.31 2.54
C ILE A 280 21.84 -9.24 1.95
N ALA A 281 21.96 -9.55 0.65
CA ALA A 281 23.15 -9.34 -0.15
C ALA A 281 23.28 -7.85 -0.52
N ILE A 282 24.48 -7.29 -0.37
CA ILE A 282 24.77 -5.88 -0.60
C ILE A 282 25.60 -5.74 -1.87
N ASN A 283 25.11 -4.92 -2.80
CA ASN A 283 25.81 -4.56 -4.02
C ASN A 283 26.21 -3.09 -3.93
N SER A 284 27.45 -2.77 -4.30
CA SER A 284 27.96 -1.40 -4.34
C SER A 284 29.03 -1.27 -5.43
N ILE A 285 29.61 -0.09 -5.60
CA ILE A 285 30.72 0.11 -6.53
C ILE A 285 31.86 -0.85 -6.16
N GLY A 286 32.31 -1.66 -7.12
CA GLY A 286 33.36 -2.65 -6.93
C GLY A 286 32.98 -3.85 -6.06
N VAL A 287 31.69 -4.03 -5.71
CA VAL A 287 31.19 -5.17 -4.93
C VAL A 287 29.96 -5.76 -5.62
N SER A 288 30.10 -7.00 -6.09
CA SER A 288 29.03 -7.79 -6.68
C SER A 288 28.71 -8.97 -5.76
N THR A 289 27.44 -9.13 -5.40
CA THR A 289 26.98 -10.21 -4.52
C THR A 289 25.67 -10.81 -5.01
N ALA A 290 25.52 -12.12 -4.83
CA ALA A 290 24.32 -12.86 -5.17
C ALA A 290 24.03 -13.97 -4.16
N ILE A 291 22.76 -14.13 -3.80
CA ILE A 291 22.29 -15.34 -3.09
C ILE A 291 21.64 -16.22 -4.15
N LEU A 292 22.24 -17.38 -4.41
CA LEU A 292 21.75 -18.40 -5.31
C LEU A 292 20.99 -19.44 -4.47
N SER A 293 19.67 -19.25 -4.39
CA SER A 293 18.82 -20.14 -3.60
C SER A 293 18.55 -21.45 -4.32
N ASP A 294 19.02 -22.56 -3.74
CA ASP A 294 18.79 -23.91 -4.23
C ASP A 294 18.51 -24.86 -3.05
N PRO A 295 17.49 -25.74 -3.11
CA PRO A 295 17.15 -26.63 -2.00
C PRO A 295 18.27 -27.59 -1.58
N ALA A 296 19.17 -27.95 -2.50
CA ALA A 296 20.27 -28.88 -2.24
C ALA A 296 21.61 -28.16 -2.05
N ASN A 297 21.86 -27.11 -2.83
CA ASN A 297 23.17 -26.46 -2.96
C ASN A 297 23.08 -24.93 -2.93
N GLY A 298 22.24 -24.38 -2.05
CA GLY A 298 22.14 -22.93 -1.87
C GLY A 298 23.49 -22.33 -1.46
N LEU A 299 23.80 -21.15 -2.02
CA LEU A 299 25.05 -20.46 -1.71
C LEU A 299 24.94 -18.94 -1.83
N PHE A 300 25.87 -18.26 -1.18
CA PHE A 300 26.16 -16.84 -1.37
C PHE A 300 27.47 -16.69 -2.14
N ASP A 301 27.42 -16.00 -3.28
CA ASP A 301 28.57 -15.69 -4.13
C ASP A 301 28.92 -14.20 -4.03
N PHE A 302 30.22 -13.90 -3.97
CA PHE A 302 30.68 -12.52 -3.99
C PHE A 302 31.97 -12.33 -4.78
N THR A 303 32.09 -11.13 -5.34
CA THR A 303 33.31 -10.61 -5.94
C THR A 303 33.50 -9.16 -5.54
N VAL A 304 34.71 -8.82 -5.11
CA VAL A 304 35.12 -7.48 -4.67
C VAL A 304 36.34 -7.08 -5.48
N SER A 305 36.25 -5.99 -6.23
CA SER A 305 37.36 -5.51 -7.05
C SER A 305 38.52 -4.99 -6.21
N MET A 306 39.72 -4.98 -6.79
CA MET A 306 40.91 -4.38 -6.19
C MET A 306 40.63 -2.98 -5.61
N GLY A 307 41.18 -2.71 -4.42
CA GLY A 307 41.01 -1.43 -3.72
C GLY A 307 39.63 -1.19 -3.09
N ASN A 308 38.67 -2.10 -3.27
CA ASN A 308 37.34 -2.01 -2.69
C ASN A 308 37.16 -3.00 -1.54
N GLY A 309 36.17 -2.74 -0.68
CA GLY A 309 35.80 -3.60 0.43
C GLY A 309 34.50 -3.11 1.06
N GLY A 310 34.08 -3.76 2.13
CA GLY A 310 32.88 -3.38 2.86
C GLY A 310 31.91 -4.54 3.08
N LEU A 311 30.66 -4.17 3.37
CA LEU A 311 29.60 -5.10 3.71
C LEU A 311 29.16 -5.90 2.48
N LEU A 312 29.16 -7.22 2.59
CA LEU A 312 28.76 -8.13 1.50
C LEU A 312 27.39 -8.75 1.73
N LEU A 313 27.16 -9.18 2.96
CA LEU A 313 25.99 -9.95 3.34
C LEU A 313 25.66 -9.61 4.79
N GLN A 314 24.38 -9.44 5.11
CA GLN A 314 23.94 -9.22 6.48
C GLN A 314 22.62 -9.88 6.79
N GLN A 315 22.41 -10.14 8.08
CA GLN A 315 21.14 -10.60 8.62
C GLN A 315 21.01 -10.09 10.05
N LEU A 316 19.91 -9.40 10.35
CA LEU A 316 19.60 -8.91 11.70
C LEU A 316 19.22 -10.09 12.61
N GLN A 317 19.73 -10.10 13.82
CA GLN A 317 19.62 -11.18 14.79
C GLN A 317 18.88 -10.69 16.04
N MET A 318 18.19 -11.61 16.70
CA MET A 318 17.44 -11.39 17.94
C MET A 318 17.96 -12.29 19.07
N LEU A 319 19.26 -12.61 19.05
CA LEU A 319 19.86 -13.61 19.94
C LEU A 319 19.74 -13.11 21.40
N PRO A 320 19.20 -13.92 22.32
CA PRO A 320 19.28 -13.64 23.74
C PRO A 320 20.73 -13.51 24.24
N PRO A 321 20.96 -12.90 25.42
CA PRO A 321 22.27 -12.87 26.03
C PRO A 321 22.82 -14.28 26.30
N GLY A 322 24.09 -14.50 26.04
CA GLY A 322 24.74 -15.80 26.26
C GLY A 322 25.89 -16.12 25.31
N GLU A 323 26.41 -17.33 25.44
CA GLU A 323 27.53 -17.84 24.63
C GLU A 323 27.05 -18.54 23.35
N TYR A 324 27.58 -18.09 22.22
CA TYR A 324 27.27 -18.59 20.89
C TYR A 324 28.52 -19.05 20.16
N VAL A 325 28.33 -20.01 19.27
CA VAL A 325 29.32 -20.42 18.28
C VAL A 325 28.84 -20.01 16.89
N LEU A 326 29.66 -19.23 16.20
CA LEU A 326 29.52 -18.98 14.77
C LEU A 326 30.36 -20.01 14.03
N LYS A 327 29.76 -20.74 13.09
CA LYS A 327 30.44 -21.70 12.23
C LYS A 327 29.97 -21.57 10.79
N GLY A 328 30.88 -21.83 9.86
CA GLY A 328 30.54 -21.79 8.45
C GLY A 328 31.54 -22.52 7.58
N HIS A 329 31.28 -22.47 6.28
CA HIS A 329 32.11 -23.07 5.25
C HIS A 329 32.19 -22.13 4.05
N SER A 330 33.42 -21.96 3.54
CA SER A 330 33.73 -21.12 2.38
C SER A 330 34.34 -21.93 1.25
N ILE A 331 34.10 -21.48 0.02
CA ILE A 331 34.64 -22.09 -1.19
C ILE A 331 35.35 -21.01 -2.02
N GLY A 332 36.51 -21.33 -2.59
CA GLY A 332 37.19 -20.48 -3.57
C GLY A 332 37.83 -19.19 -3.02
N ILE A 333 37.91 -19.00 -1.69
CA ILE A 333 38.59 -17.83 -1.11
C ILE A 333 40.09 -18.12 -1.04
N GLU A 334 40.91 -17.30 -1.69
CA GLU A 334 42.36 -17.36 -1.59
C GLU A 334 42.92 -15.94 -1.51
N GLN A 335 43.27 -15.50 -0.29
CA GLN A 335 43.76 -14.14 -0.03
C GLN A 335 44.94 -14.13 0.94
N ALA A 336 45.78 -13.10 0.82
CA ALA A 336 46.71 -12.73 1.88
C ALA A 336 45.97 -12.47 3.20
N ALA A 337 46.56 -12.86 4.34
CA ALA A 337 45.90 -12.83 5.66
C ALA A 337 45.27 -11.47 6.04
N ARG A 338 45.90 -10.35 5.66
CA ARG A 338 45.40 -9.00 5.92
C ARG A 338 44.16 -8.60 5.10
N SER A 339 43.89 -9.30 4.01
CA SER A 339 42.79 -9.03 3.06
C SER A 339 41.72 -10.11 3.08
N ARG A 340 41.80 -11.06 4.02
CA ARG A 340 40.76 -12.08 4.21
C ARG A 340 39.44 -11.44 4.64
N PRO A 341 38.30 -11.94 4.15
CA PRO A 341 37.01 -11.52 4.66
C PRO A 341 36.79 -12.05 6.08
N TYR A 342 35.90 -11.41 6.81
CA TYR A 342 35.56 -11.81 8.17
C TYR A 342 34.07 -11.62 8.44
N TRP A 343 33.54 -12.49 9.29
CA TRP A 343 32.24 -12.29 9.89
C TRP A 343 32.36 -11.42 11.13
N VAL A 344 31.41 -10.51 11.31
CA VAL A 344 31.30 -9.67 12.50
C VAL A 344 29.88 -9.75 13.04
N VAL A 345 29.78 -9.78 14.37
CA VAL A 345 28.52 -9.55 15.08
C VAL A 345 28.63 -8.18 15.73
N ARG A 346 27.71 -7.28 15.36
CA ARG A 346 27.65 -5.92 15.91
C ARG A 346 26.34 -5.72 16.64
N CYS A 347 26.39 -5.04 17.76
CA CYS A 347 25.17 -4.56 18.39
C CYS A 347 24.57 -3.41 17.58
N GLN A 348 23.25 -3.25 17.62
CA GLN A 348 22.60 -2.09 17.00
C GLN A 348 23.06 -0.75 17.59
N THR A 349 23.58 -0.75 18.83
CA THR A 349 24.22 0.42 19.46
C THR A 349 25.56 0.81 18.80
N GLY A 350 26.09 -0.04 17.93
CA GLY A 350 27.30 0.21 17.13
C GLY A 350 28.52 -0.60 17.55
N SER A 351 28.53 -1.12 18.77
CA SER A 351 29.64 -1.90 19.34
C SER A 351 29.86 -3.22 18.61
N GLU A 352 31.12 -3.55 18.32
CA GLU A 352 31.51 -4.88 17.82
C GLU A 352 31.52 -5.87 19.00
N ILE A 353 30.75 -6.95 18.88
CA ILE A 353 30.62 -7.99 19.91
C ILE A 353 31.65 -9.09 19.68
N GLY A 354 31.88 -9.45 18.43
CA GLY A 354 32.83 -10.49 18.07
C GLY A 354 33.08 -10.56 16.58
N ARG A 355 34.21 -11.19 16.25
CA ARG A 355 34.70 -11.34 14.87
C ARG A 355 35.25 -12.73 14.65
N VAL A 356 34.99 -13.29 13.47
CA VAL A 356 35.53 -14.58 13.03
C VAL A 356 36.12 -14.39 11.63
N GLU A 357 37.43 -14.54 11.53
CA GLU A 357 38.14 -14.50 10.24
C GLU A 357 37.72 -15.69 9.38
N VAL A 358 37.53 -15.47 8.08
CA VAL A 358 37.33 -16.53 7.10
C VAL A 358 38.70 -16.89 6.52
N PRO A 359 39.21 -18.10 6.76
CA PRO A 359 40.49 -18.53 6.23
C PRO A 359 40.39 -18.75 4.71
N ASN A 360 41.55 -18.95 4.07
CA ASN A 360 41.54 -19.38 2.67
C ASN A 360 40.88 -20.76 2.60
N SER A 361 40.09 -21.02 1.56
CA SER A 361 39.30 -22.25 1.45
C SER A 361 40.17 -23.51 1.34
N SER A 362 41.43 -23.36 0.93
CA SER A 362 42.46 -24.41 0.99
C SER A 362 42.83 -24.84 2.41
N GLN A 363 42.60 -23.99 3.43
CA GLN A 363 42.88 -24.25 4.83
C GLN A 363 41.66 -24.90 5.51
N THR A 364 41.89 -26.01 6.23
CA THR A 364 40.83 -26.73 6.97
C THR A 364 39.61 -27.10 6.10
N GLY A 365 39.80 -27.20 4.77
CA GLY A 365 38.73 -27.41 3.79
C GLY A 365 37.63 -26.35 3.89
N GLY A 366 37.99 -25.06 3.99
CA GLY A 366 37.05 -23.94 4.00
C GLY A 366 36.23 -23.77 5.27
N ARG A 367 36.38 -24.65 6.27
CA ARG A 367 35.64 -24.57 7.53
C ARG A 367 36.24 -23.50 8.44
N PHE A 368 35.37 -22.73 9.07
CA PHE A 368 35.74 -21.75 10.09
C PHE A 368 34.77 -21.76 11.26
N GLN A 369 35.28 -21.38 12.43
CA GLN A 369 34.48 -21.23 13.63
C GLN A 369 35.03 -20.15 14.55
N GLY A 370 34.17 -19.55 15.36
CA GLY A 370 34.56 -18.66 16.45
C GLY A 370 33.45 -18.52 17.48
N HIS A 371 33.82 -18.00 18.65
CA HIS A 371 32.89 -17.79 19.75
C HIS A 371 32.48 -16.32 19.81
N VAL A 372 31.21 -16.08 20.16
CA VAL A 372 30.65 -14.75 20.34
C VAL A 372 29.85 -14.78 21.65
N ASN A 373 30.05 -13.78 22.50
CA ASN A 373 29.29 -13.62 23.74
C ASN A 373 28.34 -12.43 23.59
N ILE A 374 27.04 -12.68 23.54
CA ILE A 374 26.03 -11.63 23.40
C ILE A 374 25.79 -11.01 24.79
N PRO A 375 26.07 -9.70 24.98
CA PRO A 375 25.89 -9.06 26.27
C PRO A 375 24.41 -8.73 26.53
N THR A 376 24.08 -8.48 27.80
CA THR A 376 22.70 -8.21 28.24
C THR A 376 22.12 -6.91 27.72
N ASP A 377 22.97 -5.94 27.38
CA ASP A 377 22.61 -4.62 26.85
C ASP A 377 22.46 -4.60 25.32
N CYS A 378 22.50 -5.78 24.68
CA CYS A 378 22.40 -5.89 23.23
C CYS A 378 21.24 -6.79 22.79
N PRO A 379 20.00 -6.29 22.74
CA PRO A 379 18.83 -7.09 22.36
C PRO A 379 18.76 -7.40 20.85
N VAL A 380 19.45 -6.62 20.03
CA VAL A 380 19.44 -6.73 18.57
C VAL A 380 20.85 -6.64 18.03
N GLN A 381 21.21 -7.60 17.18
CA GLN A 381 22.54 -7.66 16.58
C GLN A 381 22.45 -7.71 15.06
N THR A 382 23.52 -7.35 14.39
CA THR A 382 23.70 -7.59 12.96
C THR A 382 24.84 -8.57 12.80
N LEU A 383 24.55 -9.73 12.20
CA LEU A 383 25.55 -10.66 11.70
C LEU A 383 25.87 -10.27 10.26
N ALA A 384 27.14 -9.95 10.00
CA ALA A 384 27.57 -9.40 8.72
C ALA A 384 28.87 -10.03 8.22
N LEU A 385 28.95 -10.31 6.93
CA LEU A 385 30.18 -10.64 6.23
C LEU A 385 30.79 -9.37 5.65
N ILE A 386 32.07 -9.14 5.95
CA ILE A 386 32.80 -7.97 5.48
C ILE A 386 34.02 -8.43 4.68
N ALA A 387 34.17 -7.90 3.47
CA ALA A 387 35.42 -7.98 2.74
C ALA A 387 36.36 -6.84 3.13
N ARG A 388 37.64 -7.18 3.28
CA ARG A 388 38.71 -6.19 3.37
C ARG A 388 39.20 -5.81 1.98
N SER A 389 39.76 -4.61 1.87
CA SER A 389 40.43 -4.19 0.64
C SER A 389 41.57 -5.16 0.29
N SER A 390 41.60 -5.55 -0.98
CA SER A 390 42.68 -6.35 -1.57
C SER A 390 43.47 -5.50 -2.56
N ASN A 391 44.79 -5.73 -2.59
CA ASN A 391 45.69 -5.13 -3.57
C ASN A 391 45.99 -6.10 -4.72
N GLU A 392 45.34 -7.26 -4.74
CA GLU A 392 45.49 -8.23 -5.81
C GLU A 392 44.67 -7.77 -7.02
N ILE A 393 45.22 -7.95 -8.23
CA ILE A 393 44.59 -7.50 -9.48
C ILE A 393 43.21 -8.13 -9.67
N GLY A 394 43.04 -9.39 -9.24
CA GLY A 394 41.76 -10.11 -9.26
C GLY A 394 40.77 -9.70 -8.17
N GLY A 395 41.17 -8.85 -7.22
CA GLY A 395 40.34 -8.45 -6.10
C GLY A 395 40.23 -9.53 -5.02
N VAL A 396 39.03 -9.80 -4.53
CA VAL A 396 38.65 -10.94 -3.68
C VAL A 396 37.39 -11.55 -4.24
N SER A 397 37.36 -12.86 -4.46
CA SER A 397 36.13 -13.58 -4.75
C SER A 397 36.01 -14.82 -3.87
N GLY A 398 34.80 -15.34 -3.77
CA GLY A 398 34.54 -16.57 -3.07
C GLY A 398 33.06 -16.80 -2.83
N GLN A 399 32.79 -17.93 -2.21
CA GLN A 399 31.44 -18.38 -1.90
C GLN A 399 31.33 -18.78 -0.44
N ILE A 400 30.15 -18.60 0.12
CA ILE A 400 29.74 -19.16 1.42
C ILE A 400 28.52 -20.04 1.14
N ASP A 401 28.66 -21.34 1.35
CA ASP A 401 27.54 -22.30 1.24
C ASP A 401 26.90 -22.57 2.61
N ARG A 402 27.58 -22.22 3.71
CA ARG A 402 27.05 -22.40 5.05
C ARG A 402 27.51 -21.33 6.04
N ILE A 403 26.57 -20.78 6.80
CA ILE A 403 26.83 -19.90 7.94
C ILE A 403 25.75 -20.07 9.02
N LEU A 404 26.16 -20.37 10.26
CA LEU A 404 25.25 -20.58 11.38
C LEU A 404 25.84 -19.98 12.66
N ILE A 405 25.11 -19.07 13.29
CA ILE A 405 25.28 -18.73 14.71
C ILE A 405 24.22 -19.46 15.53
N ARG A 406 24.63 -20.10 16.62
CA ARG A 406 23.74 -20.85 17.51
C ARG A 406 24.33 -20.93 18.93
N PRO A 407 23.55 -21.26 19.96
CA PRO A 407 24.06 -21.37 21.32
C PRO A 407 25.13 -22.47 21.43
N THR A 408 26.16 -22.22 22.24
CA THR A 408 27.25 -23.20 22.48
C THR A 408 26.74 -24.46 23.19
N ARG A 409 25.75 -24.29 24.07
CA ARG A 409 25.01 -25.38 24.71
C ARG A 409 23.55 -25.35 24.25
N PRO A 410 22.91 -26.49 23.95
CA PRO A 410 21.47 -26.51 23.69
C PRO A 410 20.73 -25.89 24.87
N GLN A 411 19.97 -24.82 24.62
CA GLN A 411 19.05 -24.28 25.63
C GLN A 411 17.83 -25.21 25.71
N ALA A 412 17.36 -25.51 26.91
CA ALA A 412 16.10 -26.22 27.10
C ALA A 412 14.96 -25.37 26.51
N PRO A 413 13.96 -25.98 25.85
CA PRO A 413 12.86 -25.22 25.25
C PRO A 413 12.17 -24.37 26.32
N GLU A 414 12.11 -23.07 26.07
CA GLU A 414 11.40 -22.10 26.90
C GLU A 414 9.93 -22.50 26.93
N ARG A 415 9.40 -22.85 28.12
CA ARG A 415 7.97 -23.13 28.29
C ARG A 415 7.23 -21.82 28.06
N THR A 416 6.57 -21.69 26.92
CA THR A 416 5.60 -20.63 26.69
C THR A 416 4.49 -20.75 27.73
N ALA A 417 4.37 -19.75 28.60
CA ALA A 417 3.20 -19.58 29.45
C ALA A 417 1.98 -19.37 28.52
N SER A 418 0.94 -20.16 28.78
CA SER A 418 -0.32 -20.21 28.02
C SER A 418 -1.15 -18.94 28.13
#